data_AF-A0A7M2AJI7-F1
#
_entry.id   AF-A0A7M2AJI7-F1
#
_cell.length_a   1.000
_cell.length_b   1.000
_cell.length_c   1.000
_cell.angle_alpha   90.00
_cell.angle_beta   90.00
_cell.angle_gamma   90.00
#
_symmetry.space_group_name_H-M   'P 1'
#
loop_
_entity.id
_entity.type
_entity.pdbx_description
1 polymer ?
#
loop_
_entity_poly.entity_id
_entity_poly.type
_entity_poly.pdbx_seq_one_letter_code
_entity_poly.pdbx_strand_id
1 'polypeptide(L)'
;MATTIGLIRHGVTEWNNLSKAQGISDIPLNEEGIEQATALAKRLSSEEWDVIFSSNLTRARQTAEIIQQCLGVPVFNDERIREINCGLIEGTTEEERITRWGANWREQNLGMEDFKMVAKRGLTFLEKLIKEHVDKRILVISHGALIGLSLQHLLPQHFQKTYIDNTSITILTHTNNKWACQLYNRQPGYKGDIQSIYVEGQEQGPIEVAILATFLFYRYKFLSRLPEWTRTSPNFRLDVYLIIECITGSRQLENYILMHVTNGGLRVFKLLKALRSKERRTYGKQYTQ
;
A
#
# COMPACT_ATOMS: atom_id res chain seq x y z
N MET A 1 10.81 23.12 16.93
CA MET A 1 11.09 23.03 15.49
C MET A 1 10.80 21.61 15.04
N ALA A 2 10.07 21.43 13.94
CA ALA A 2 9.59 20.14 13.45
C ALA A 2 9.75 20.04 11.93
N THR A 3 10.39 18.97 11.45
CA THR A 3 10.46 18.67 10.01
C THR A 3 9.43 17.61 9.67
N THR A 4 8.62 17.84 8.65
CA THR A 4 7.64 16.86 8.14
C THR A 4 8.13 16.29 6.82
N ILE A 5 8.10 14.97 6.68
CA ILE A 5 8.57 14.27 5.48
C ILE A 5 7.46 13.37 4.95
N GLY A 6 6.99 13.62 3.73
CA GLY A 6 6.09 12.76 2.98
C GLY A 6 6.87 11.82 2.06
N LEU A 7 7.01 10.56 2.45
CA LEU A 7 7.61 9.50 1.62
C LEU A 7 6.57 8.96 0.64
N ILE A 8 6.85 9.05 -0.66
CA ILE A 8 5.94 8.64 -1.73
C ILE A 8 6.62 7.58 -2.58
N ARG A 9 5.94 6.45 -2.83
CA ARG A 9 6.38 5.51 -3.88
C ARG A 9 5.92 6.02 -5.25
N HIS A 10 6.79 5.91 -6.25
CA HIS A 10 6.46 6.23 -7.64
C HIS A 10 5.15 5.58 -8.13
N GLY A 11 4.54 6.16 -9.16
CA GLY A 11 3.36 5.61 -9.81
C GLY A 11 3.57 4.25 -10.47
N VAL A 12 2.50 3.59 -10.85
CA VAL A 12 2.57 2.28 -11.54
C VAL A 12 3.38 2.37 -12.84
N THR A 13 4.06 1.27 -13.15
CA THR A 13 4.81 1.04 -14.38
C THR A 13 4.36 -0.29 -14.97
N GLU A 14 4.69 -0.56 -16.23
CA GLU A 14 4.40 -1.86 -16.85
C GLU A 14 4.98 -3.05 -16.06
N TRP A 15 6.18 -2.90 -15.49
CA TRP A 15 6.79 -3.97 -14.71
C TRP A 15 6.11 -4.20 -13.36
N ASN A 16 5.37 -3.23 -12.82
CA ASN A 16 4.51 -3.50 -11.66
C ASN A 16 3.34 -4.42 -12.05
N ASN A 17 2.67 -4.13 -13.17
CA ASN A 17 1.54 -4.93 -13.66
C ASN A 17 1.95 -6.36 -13.99
N LEU A 18 3.15 -6.52 -14.56
CA LEU A 18 3.74 -7.83 -14.86
C LEU A 18 4.40 -8.52 -13.65
N SER A 19 4.37 -7.91 -12.47
CA SER A 19 5.04 -8.43 -11.26
C SER A 19 6.54 -8.75 -11.46
N LYS A 20 7.22 -7.92 -12.26
CA LYS A 20 8.66 -8.01 -12.52
C LYS A 20 9.45 -7.18 -11.50
N ALA A 21 10.57 -7.71 -11.04
CA ALA A 21 11.50 -6.92 -10.24
C ALA A 21 12.11 -5.81 -11.10
N GLN A 22 12.03 -4.56 -10.64
CA GLN A 22 12.58 -3.41 -11.35
C GLN A 22 14.00 -3.08 -10.91
N GLY A 23 14.22 -3.03 -9.60
CA GLY A 23 15.46 -2.53 -9.04
C GLY A 23 15.90 -1.20 -9.67
N ILE A 24 17.11 -1.14 -10.20
CA ILE A 24 17.66 0.06 -10.84
C ILE A 24 17.39 0.13 -12.35
N SER A 25 16.76 -0.88 -12.96
CA SER A 25 16.28 -0.79 -14.34
C SER A 25 15.32 0.39 -14.52
N ASP A 26 15.56 1.17 -15.57
CA ASP A 26 14.86 2.44 -15.77
C ASP A 26 13.59 2.29 -16.60
N ILE A 27 12.50 1.93 -15.93
CA ILE A 27 11.17 1.77 -16.53
C ILE A 27 10.34 3.03 -16.26
N PRO A 28 9.74 3.66 -17.28
CA PRO A 28 8.88 4.83 -17.08
C PRO A 28 7.53 4.44 -16.46
N LEU A 29 6.79 5.44 -16.00
CA LEU A 29 5.37 5.28 -15.66
C LEU A 29 4.57 4.82 -16.87
N ASN A 30 3.50 4.06 -16.61
CA ASN A 30 2.46 3.82 -17.61
C ASN A 30 1.30 4.80 -17.43
N GLU A 31 0.25 4.67 -18.24
CA GLU A 31 -0.93 5.53 -18.20
C GLU A 31 -1.57 5.56 -16.81
N GLU A 32 -1.77 4.40 -16.18
CA GLU A 32 -2.27 4.31 -14.81
C GLU A 32 -1.36 5.05 -13.82
N GLY A 33 -0.04 4.90 -13.94
CA GLY A 33 0.92 5.60 -13.10
C GLY A 33 0.84 7.13 -13.21
N ILE A 34 0.60 7.63 -14.42
CA ILE A 34 0.40 9.07 -14.68
C ILE A 34 -0.89 9.56 -14.01
N GLU A 35 -1.99 8.80 -14.16
CA GLU A 35 -3.27 9.12 -13.51
C GLU A 35 -3.16 9.11 -11.98
N GLN A 36 -2.49 8.11 -11.43
CA GLN A 36 -2.24 8.00 -9.98
C GLN A 36 -1.42 9.18 -9.46
N ALA A 37 -0.34 9.55 -10.17
CA ALA A 37 0.49 10.69 -9.78
C ALA A 37 -0.29 12.01 -9.86
N THR A 38 -1.15 12.17 -10.86
CA THR A 38 -2.03 13.33 -11.02
C THR A 38 -3.05 13.42 -9.87
N ALA A 39 -3.65 12.29 -9.48
CA ALA A 39 -4.58 12.23 -8.36
C ALA A 39 -3.88 12.57 -7.03
N LEU A 40 -2.63 12.12 -6.86
CA LEU A 40 -1.81 12.48 -5.70
C LEU A 40 -1.47 13.96 -5.68
N ALA A 41 -1.06 14.53 -6.81
CA ALA A 41 -0.78 15.96 -6.94
C ALA A 41 -1.99 16.82 -6.52
N LYS A 42 -3.20 16.45 -6.99
CA LYS A 42 -4.45 17.12 -6.60
C LYS A 42 -4.78 17.01 -5.11
N ARG A 43 -4.44 15.90 -4.46
CA ARG A 43 -4.60 15.78 -3.00
C ARG A 43 -3.61 16.70 -2.28
N LEU A 44 -2.36 16.69 -2.72
CA LEU A 44 -1.28 17.45 -2.07
C LEU A 44 -1.44 18.95 -2.26
N SER A 45 -2.19 19.43 -3.26
CA SER A 45 -2.39 20.86 -3.50
C SER A 45 -3.23 21.57 -2.43
N SER A 46 -3.93 20.83 -1.57
CA SER A 46 -4.58 21.38 -0.38
C SER A 46 -3.68 21.39 0.87
N GLU A 47 -2.42 20.96 0.73
CA GLU A 47 -1.44 20.89 1.80
C GLU A 47 -0.24 21.78 1.46
N GLU A 48 0.43 22.32 2.47
CA GLU A 48 1.66 23.10 2.25
C GLU A 48 2.87 22.17 2.15
N TRP A 49 3.69 22.36 1.11
CA TRP A 49 4.95 21.65 0.91
C TRP A 49 6.00 22.65 0.43
N ASP A 50 7.24 22.51 0.88
CA ASP A 50 8.30 23.47 0.60
C ASP A 50 9.22 23.01 -0.55
N VAL A 51 9.46 21.70 -0.64
CA VAL A 51 10.46 21.13 -1.56
C VAL A 51 10.17 19.66 -1.83
N ILE A 52 10.52 19.23 -3.04
CA ILE A 52 10.46 17.84 -3.47
C ILE A 52 11.89 17.31 -3.67
N PHE A 53 12.16 16.12 -3.14
CA PHE A 53 13.31 15.30 -3.51
C PHE A 53 12.84 14.07 -4.27
N SER A 54 13.52 13.70 -5.33
CA SER A 54 13.17 12.52 -6.12
C SER A 54 14.38 11.63 -6.38
N SER A 55 14.12 10.33 -6.47
CA SER A 55 15.05 9.43 -7.13
C SER A 55 15.18 9.83 -8.59
N ASN A 56 16.40 9.73 -9.14
CA ASN A 56 16.63 10.02 -10.55
C ASN A 56 16.21 8.89 -11.52
N LEU A 57 15.62 7.79 -11.04
CA LEU A 57 14.97 6.82 -11.92
C LEU A 57 13.70 7.44 -12.52
N THR A 58 13.47 7.22 -13.82
CA THR A 58 12.47 7.91 -14.64
C THR A 58 11.07 7.83 -14.04
N ARG A 59 10.63 6.67 -13.53
CA ARG A 59 9.33 6.54 -12.84
C ARG A 59 9.15 7.47 -11.63
N ALA A 60 10.20 7.67 -10.84
CA ALA A 60 10.17 8.55 -9.68
C ALA A 60 10.24 10.02 -10.12
N ARG A 61 11.12 10.33 -11.08
CA ARG A 61 11.21 11.67 -11.68
C ARG A 61 9.89 12.11 -12.32
N GLN A 62 9.26 11.29 -13.14
CA GLN A 62 7.96 11.59 -13.75
C GLN A 62 6.86 11.80 -12.70
N THR A 63 6.84 10.98 -11.64
CA THR A 63 5.91 11.18 -10.52
C THR A 63 6.15 12.53 -9.83
N ALA A 64 7.42 12.89 -9.59
CA ALA A 64 7.79 14.16 -8.97
C ALA A 64 7.46 15.37 -9.87
N GLU A 65 7.68 15.27 -11.19
CA GLU A 65 7.37 16.31 -12.18
C GLU A 65 5.86 16.60 -12.22
N ILE A 66 5.02 15.56 -12.23
CA ILE A 66 3.55 15.72 -12.20
C ILE A 66 3.11 16.42 -10.91
N ILE A 67 3.69 16.05 -9.76
CA ILE A 67 3.39 16.71 -8.48
C ILE A 67 3.89 18.16 -8.49
N GLN A 68 5.09 18.41 -8.99
CA GLN A 68 5.70 19.73 -9.09
C GLN A 68 4.83 20.69 -9.91
N GLN A 69 4.32 20.25 -11.07
CA GLN A 69 3.46 21.08 -11.92
C GLN A 69 2.22 21.59 -11.17
N CYS A 70 1.73 20.83 -10.18
CA CYS A 70 0.59 21.22 -9.37
C CYS A 70 0.98 22.09 -8.16
N LEU A 71 2.12 21.81 -7.51
CA LEU A 71 2.53 22.48 -6.27
C LEU A 71 3.39 23.73 -6.50
N GLY A 72 4.11 23.83 -7.62
CA GLY A 72 5.00 24.96 -7.92
C GLY A 72 6.29 25.05 -7.08
N VAL A 73 6.68 23.95 -6.42
CA VAL A 73 7.85 23.89 -5.52
C VAL A 73 9.12 23.37 -6.22
N PRO A 74 10.33 23.68 -5.73
CA PRO A 74 11.56 23.14 -6.32
C PRO A 74 11.66 21.62 -6.18
N VAL A 75 12.25 20.97 -7.19
CA VAL A 75 12.54 19.53 -7.22
C VAL A 75 14.05 19.31 -7.32
N PHE A 76 14.58 18.44 -6.47
CA PHE A 76 15.97 18.01 -6.50
C PHE A 76 16.08 16.49 -6.64
N ASN A 77 17.08 16.01 -7.38
CA ASN A 77 17.34 14.59 -7.52
C ASN A 77 18.40 14.13 -6.51
N ASP A 78 18.23 12.93 -5.93
CA ASP A 78 19.23 12.32 -5.07
C ASP A 78 19.35 10.82 -5.34
N GLU A 79 20.57 10.35 -5.60
CA GLU A 79 20.81 8.94 -5.94
C GLU A 79 20.67 8.01 -4.73
N ARG A 80 20.85 8.53 -3.51
CA ARG A 80 20.72 7.74 -2.27
C ARG A 80 19.30 7.22 -2.07
N ILE A 81 18.32 7.83 -2.74
CA ILE A 81 16.92 7.41 -2.71
C ILE A 81 16.46 6.62 -3.94
N ARG A 82 17.38 6.04 -4.71
CA ARG A 82 17.06 5.00 -5.72
C ARG A 82 16.47 3.74 -5.09
N GLU A 83 15.82 2.92 -5.92
CA GLU A 83 15.39 1.58 -5.50
C GLU A 83 16.61 0.72 -5.15
N ILE A 84 16.39 -0.38 -4.45
CA ILE A 84 17.38 -1.43 -4.29
C ILE A 84 17.89 -1.94 -5.64
N ASN A 85 19.20 -2.16 -5.80
CA ASN A 85 19.70 -2.89 -6.97
C ASN A 85 19.31 -4.37 -6.84
N CYS A 86 18.55 -4.88 -7.82
CA CYS A 86 18.03 -6.25 -7.80
C CYS A 86 18.92 -7.22 -8.60
N GLY A 87 20.06 -6.78 -9.15
CA GLY A 87 21.01 -7.65 -9.83
C GLY A 87 20.37 -8.46 -10.95
N LEU A 88 20.66 -9.75 -10.99
CA LEU A 88 20.21 -10.65 -12.07
C LEU A 88 18.70 -10.89 -12.08
N ILE A 89 17.96 -10.56 -11.01
CA ILE A 89 16.50 -10.78 -10.97
C ILE A 89 15.71 -9.64 -11.60
N GLU A 90 16.35 -8.52 -11.97
CA GLU A 90 15.66 -7.44 -12.69
C GLU A 90 15.05 -7.93 -14.00
N GLY A 91 13.83 -7.49 -14.29
CA GLY A 91 13.06 -7.90 -15.47
C GLY A 91 12.41 -9.28 -15.36
N THR A 92 12.56 -9.97 -14.23
CA THR A 92 12.00 -11.31 -14.02
C THR A 92 10.82 -11.33 -13.05
N THR A 93 9.83 -12.16 -13.37
CA THR A 93 8.79 -12.59 -12.43
C THR A 93 9.33 -13.63 -11.45
N GLU A 94 8.57 -13.94 -10.40
CA GLU A 94 8.92 -15.00 -9.47
C GLU A 94 9.03 -16.38 -10.17
N GLU A 95 8.10 -16.68 -11.07
CA GLU A 95 8.06 -17.94 -11.82
C GLU A 95 9.29 -18.11 -12.72
N GLU A 96 9.69 -17.03 -13.40
CA GLU A 96 10.91 -17.03 -14.21
C GLU A 96 12.15 -17.27 -13.35
N ARG A 97 12.21 -16.74 -12.12
CA ARG A 97 13.33 -16.99 -11.20
C ARG A 97 13.39 -18.43 -10.75
N ILE A 98 12.25 -19.03 -10.38
CA ILE A 98 12.18 -20.44 -9.99
C ILE A 98 12.64 -21.32 -11.15
N THR A 99 12.24 -20.99 -12.38
CA THR A 99 12.65 -21.73 -13.58
C THR A 99 14.16 -21.62 -13.85
N ARG A 100 14.74 -20.41 -13.70
CA ARG A 100 16.16 -20.16 -14.04
C ARG A 100 17.14 -20.59 -12.96
N TRP A 101 16.79 -20.34 -11.69
CA TRP A 101 17.69 -20.50 -10.55
C TRP A 101 17.16 -21.49 -9.49
N GLY A 102 15.96 -22.04 -9.63
CA GLY A 102 15.38 -22.97 -8.69
C GLY A 102 14.58 -22.32 -7.56
N ALA A 103 13.87 -23.13 -6.78
CA ALA A 103 13.00 -22.66 -5.69
C ALA A 103 13.76 -21.90 -4.57
N ASN A 104 15.05 -22.19 -4.40
CA ASN A 104 15.92 -21.55 -3.43
C ASN A 104 16.69 -20.34 -3.99
N TRP A 105 16.24 -19.73 -5.09
CA TRP A 105 16.92 -18.58 -5.71
C TRP A 105 17.20 -17.43 -4.72
N ARG A 106 16.38 -17.27 -3.67
CA ARG A 106 16.56 -16.25 -2.61
C ARG A 106 17.81 -16.45 -1.74
N GLU A 107 18.34 -17.67 -1.71
CA GLU A 107 19.56 -18.02 -0.95
C GLU A 107 20.82 -17.84 -1.81
N GLN A 108 20.67 -17.63 -3.12
CA GLN A 108 21.77 -17.52 -4.06
C GLN A 108 22.27 -16.08 -4.15
N ASN A 109 23.57 -15.93 -4.40
CA ASN A 109 24.15 -14.63 -4.69
C ASN A 109 23.86 -14.24 -6.15
N LEU A 110 22.78 -13.49 -6.36
CA LEU A 110 22.36 -12.98 -7.68
C LEU A 110 22.72 -11.50 -7.90
N GLY A 111 23.66 -10.97 -7.10
CA GLY A 111 24.13 -9.59 -7.23
C GLY A 111 23.17 -8.52 -6.70
N MET A 112 22.23 -8.88 -5.83
CA MET A 112 21.35 -7.93 -5.16
C MET A 112 22.11 -7.06 -4.15
N GLU A 113 21.75 -5.79 -4.03
CA GLU A 113 22.27 -4.91 -2.98
C GLU A 113 21.84 -5.41 -1.59
N ASP A 114 22.75 -5.31 -0.61
CA ASP A 114 22.46 -5.71 0.77
C ASP A 114 21.38 -4.81 1.39
N PHE A 115 20.38 -5.43 2.03
CA PHE A 115 19.22 -4.70 2.58
C PHE A 115 19.60 -3.71 3.69
N LYS A 116 20.66 -3.99 4.47
CA LYS A 116 21.15 -3.06 5.50
C LYS A 116 21.83 -1.87 4.85
N MET A 117 22.51 -2.06 3.73
CA MET A 117 23.11 -0.96 2.95
C MET A 117 22.03 -0.05 2.34
N VAL A 118 20.94 -0.62 1.82
CA VAL A 118 19.77 0.14 1.34
C VAL A 118 19.17 0.98 2.47
N ALA A 119 18.92 0.36 3.63
CA ALA A 119 18.40 1.08 4.79
C ALA A 119 19.35 2.18 5.25
N LYS A 120 20.66 1.91 5.30
CA LYS A 120 21.68 2.88 5.71
C LYS A 120 21.67 4.11 4.81
N ARG A 121 21.61 3.96 3.48
CA ARG A 121 21.57 5.13 2.57
C ARG A 121 20.26 5.91 2.66
N GLY A 122 19.15 5.22 2.87
CA GLY A 122 17.86 5.86 3.15
C GLY A 122 17.86 6.67 4.45
N LEU A 123 18.37 6.11 5.54
CA LEU A 123 18.53 6.81 6.83
C LEU A 123 19.46 8.01 6.72
N THR A 124 20.63 7.83 6.09
CA THR A 124 21.59 8.92 5.86
C THR A 124 20.95 10.08 5.10
N PHE A 125 20.07 9.78 4.14
CA PHE A 125 19.31 10.80 3.42
C PHE A 125 18.31 11.52 4.34
N LEU A 126 17.51 10.79 5.13
CA LEU A 126 16.55 11.37 6.06
C LEU A 126 17.21 12.23 7.14
N GLU A 127 18.35 11.79 7.68
CA GLU A 127 19.15 12.54 8.66
C GLU A 127 19.68 13.86 8.09
N LYS A 128 20.07 13.88 6.81
CA LYS A 128 20.45 15.12 6.12
C LYS A 128 19.25 16.07 6.04
N LEU A 129 18.08 15.56 5.63
CA LEU A 129 16.88 16.38 5.46
C LEU A 129 16.47 17.08 6.77
N ILE A 130 16.43 16.37 7.89
CA ILE A 130 16.03 16.97 9.18
C ILE A 130 17.03 18.01 9.71
N LYS A 131 18.29 17.98 9.26
CA LYS A 131 19.31 18.96 9.64
C LYS A 131 19.26 20.21 8.75
N GLU A 132 19.05 20.03 7.46
CA GLU A 132 19.12 21.13 6.47
C GLU A 132 17.77 21.84 6.26
N HIS A 133 16.66 21.19 6.62
CA HIS A 133 15.30 21.67 6.36
C HIS A 133 14.45 21.68 7.64
N VAL A 134 14.93 22.45 8.62
CA VAL A 134 14.24 22.69 9.89
C VAL A 134 12.95 23.48 9.63
N ASP A 135 11.84 23.08 10.26
CA ASP A 135 10.51 23.70 10.09
C ASP A 135 9.96 23.66 8.66
N LYS A 136 10.40 22.68 7.87
CA LYS A 136 9.98 22.46 6.49
C LYS A 136 9.17 21.18 6.32
N ARG A 137 8.32 21.19 5.29
CA ARG A 137 7.51 20.07 4.83
C ARG A 137 8.07 19.60 3.49
N ILE A 138 8.62 18.39 3.47
CA ILE A 138 9.41 17.85 2.36
C ILE A 138 8.69 16.64 1.77
N LEU A 139 8.56 16.60 0.45
CA LEU A 139 8.14 15.39 -0.25
C LEU A 139 9.36 14.63 -0.76
N VAL A 140 9.35 13.30 -0.63
CA VAL A 140 10.41 12.42 -1.09
C VAL A 140 9.80 11.34 -1.96
N ILE A 141 10.05 11.39 -3.27
CA ILE A 141 9.52 10.44 -4.25
C ILE A 141 10.59 9.38 -4.50
N SER A 142 10.27 8.14 -4.16
CA SER A 142 11.19 7.02 -4.17
C SER A 142 10.46 5.71 -4.47
N HIS A 143 10.89 4.61 -3.86
CA HIS A 143 10.57 3.24 -4.26
C HIS A 143 10.21 2.37 -3.07
N GLY A 144 9.57 1.24 -3.35
CA GLY A 144 8.94 0.43 -2.32
C GLY A 144 9.94 -0.18 -1.34
N ALA A 145 11.03 -0.78 -1.85
CA ALA A 145 11.99 -1.44 -0.97
C ALA A 145 12.81 -0.42 -0.17
N LEU A 146 13.27 0.67 -0.81
CA LEU A 146 13.97 1.74 -0.07
C LEU A 146 13.13 2.31 1.07
N ILE A 147 11.89 2.74 0.80
CA ILE A 147 11.02 3.36 1.80
C ILE A 147 10.77 2.34 2.93
N GLY A 148 10.40 1.11 2.56
CA GLY A 148 10.11 0.06 3.52
C GLY A 148 11.30 -0.26 4.44
N LEU A 149 12.48 -0.51 3.86
CA LEU A 149 13.69 -0.83 4.62
C LEU A 149 14.14 0.33 5.52
N SER A 150 14.00 1.57 5.04
CA SER A 150 14.29 2.76 5.84
C SER A 150 13.36 2.86 7.06
N LEU A 151 12.05 2.64 6.87
CA LEU A 151 11.06 2.66 7.95
C LEU A 151 11.30 1.56 8.99
N GLN A 152 11.62 0.34 8.55
CA GLN A 152 11.94 -0.78 9.45
C GLN A 152 13.13 -0.48 10.35
N HIS A 153 14.15 0.24 9.86
CA HIS A 153 15.31 0.60 10.68
C HIS A 153 15.06 1.86 11.52
N LEU A 154 14.30 2.83 11.00
CA LEU A 154 14.02 4.08 11.70
C LEU A 154 13.06 3.89 12.88
N LEU A 155 12.05 3.05 12.70
CA LEU A 155 10.97 2.80 13.66
C LEU A 155 10.67 1.30 13.79
N PRO A 156 11.64 0.47 14.24
CA PRO A 156 11.53 -1.00 14.22
C PRO A 156 10.36 -1.55 15.05
N GLN A 157 9.95 -0.82 16.10
CA GLN A 157 8.79 -1.19 16.92
C GLN A 157 7.45 -1.03 16.19
N HIS A 158 7.39 -0.19 15.16
CA HIS A 158 6.18 0.07 14.38
C HIS A 158 6.17 -0.73 13.07
N PHE A 159 7.35 -1.01 12.50
CA PHE A 159 7.51 -1.63 11.20
C PHE A 159 8.38 -2.87 11.27
N GLN A 160 7.77 -4.03 11.52
CA GLN A 160 8.46 -5.33 11.45
C GLN A 160 8.55 -5.85 10.01
N LYS A 161 7.53 -5.56 9.20
CA LYS A 161 7.46 -5.78 7.76
C LYS A 161 6.76 -4.60 7.14
N THR A 162 7.14 -4.28 5.91
CA THR A 162 6.57 -3.15 5.19
C THR A 162 6.18 -3.55 3.79
N TYR A 163 5.09 -2.96 3.33
CA TYR A 163 4.67 -2.98 1.95
C TYR A 163 4.15 -1.59 1.64
N ILE A 164 4.64 -1.00 0.54
CA ILE A 164 4.36 0.38 0.15
C ILE A 164 3.69 0.35 -1.22
N ASP A 165 2.44 0.77 -1.31
CA ASP A 165 1.67 0.83 -2.55
C ASP A 165 2.17 1.96 -3.45
N ASN A 166 2.05 1.79 -4.77
CA ASN A 166 2.33 2.86 -5.74
C ASN A 166 1.48 4.10 -5.44
N THR A 167 2.09 5.29 -5.52
CA THR A 167 1.54 6.60 -5.14
C THR A 167 0.97 6.72 -3.73
N SER A 168 1.25 5.76 -2.86
CA SER A 168 0.96 5.95 -1.45
C SER A 168 1.89 6.99 -0.84
N ILE A 169 1.39 7.75 0.13
CA ILE A 169 2.18 8.64 0.98
C ILE A 169 2.25 8.09 2.40
N THR A 170 3.45 8.13 2.97
CA THR A 170 3.74 7.92 4.38
C THR A 170 4.30 9.22 4.95
N ILE A 171 3.66 9.78 5.98
CA ILE A 171 4.06 11.06 6.59
C ILE A 171 4.77 10.78 7.90
N LEU A 172 6.02 11.22 7.97
CA LEU A 172 6.84 11.23 9.18
C LEU A 172 6.97 12.65 9.70
N THR A 173 7.00 12.79 11.02
CA THR A 173 7.39 14.04 11.69
C THR A 173 8.60 13.79 12.58
N HIS A 174 9.53 14.74 12.56
CA HIS A 174 10.71 14.73 13.41
C HIS A 174 10.73 15.97 14.30
N THR A 175 10.60 15.78 15.61
CA THR A 175 10.58 16.85 16.62
C THR A 175 11.39 16.40 17.83
N ASN A 176 12.27 17.26 18.35
CA ASN A 176 13.08 17.00 19.56
C ASN A 176 13.82 15.63 19.52
N ASN A 177 14.48 15.34 18.39
CA ASN A 177 15.20 14.08 18.14
C ASN A 177 14.33 12.81 18.19
N LYS A 178 13.02 12.95 17.96
CA LYS A 178 12.07 11.83 17.92
C LYS A 178 11.33 11.81 16.60
N TRP A 179 11.25 10.62 16.01
CA TRP A 179 10.44 10.33 14.84
C TRP A 179 9.07 9.82 15.24
N ALA A 180 8.04 10.26 14.53
CA ALA A 180 6.69 9.73 14.61
C ALA A 180 6.12 9.52 13.20
N CYS A 181 5.39 8.42 13.00
CA CYS A 181 4.66 8.17 11.77
C CYS A 181 3.21 8.65 11.93
N GLN A 182 2.84 9.72 11.25
CA GLN A 182 1.49 10.30 11.29
C GLN A 182 0.53 9.62 10.32
N LEU A 183 1.07 9.14 9.19
CA LEU A 183 0.30 8.49 8.15
C LEU A 183 1.14 7.41 7.50
N TYR A 184 0.57 6.23 7.29
CA TYR A 184 1.28 5.12 6.65
C TYR A 184 0.54 4.66 5.39
N ASN A 185 1.29 4.54 4.29
CA ASN A 185 0.91 3.85 3.06
C ASN A 185 -0.49 4.23 2.52
N ARG A 186 -0.79 5.54 2.44
CA ARG A 186 -2.13 6.01 2.01
C ARG A 186 -2.15 6.49 0.55
N GLN A 187 -2.93 5.82 -0.31
CA GLN A 187 -3.13 6.18 -1.72
C GLN A 187 -4.01 7.44 -1.90
N PRO A 188 -3.86 8.19 -3.02
CA PRO A 188 -4.75 9.28 -3.37
C PRO A 188 -6.19 8.81 -3.60
N GLY A 189 -7.18 9.62 -3.22
CA GLY A 189 -8.61 9.29 -3.34
C GLY A 189 -9.23 8.60 -2.11
N TYR A 190 -8.44 8.22 -1.10
CA TYR A 190 -8.96 7.72 0.16
C TYR A 190 -9.28 8.90 1.11
N LYS A 191 -10.53 9.38 1.10
CA LYS A 191 -11.02 10.46 1.99
C LYS A 191 -11.45 9.98 3.39
N GLY A 192 -11.36 8.69 3.67
CA GLY A 192 -11.75 8.12 4.96
C GLY A 192 -10.55 7.93 5.87
N ASP A 193 -10.41 8.72 6.93
CA ASP A 193 -9.69 8.24 8.10
C ASP A 193 -10.56 7.20 8.80
N ILE A 194 -10.46 5.94 8.38
CA ILE A 194 -10.75 4.83 9.27
C ILE A 194 -9.39 4.42 9.86
N GLN A 195 -8.96 5.16 10.88
CA GLN A 195 -7.77 4.82 11.66
C GLN A 195 -8.02 3.56 12.53
N SER A 196 -9.29 3.23 12.76
CA SER A 196 -9.81 2.02 13.40
C SER A 196 -11.34 2.12 13.44
N ILE A 197 -12.07 1.02 13.29
CA ILE A 197 -13.47 0.95 13.74
C ILE A 197 -13.44 0.39 15.16
N TYR A 198 -13.48 1.26 16.17
CA TYR A 198 -13.82 0.85 17.53
C TYR A 198 -15.34 0.96 17.67
N VAL A 199 -15.98 -0.13 18.06
CA VAL A 199 -17.36 -0.05 18.51
C VAL A 199 -17.44 -0.55 19.93
N GLU A 200 -17.51 0.40 20.86
CA GLU A 200 -17.82 0.14 22.25
C GLU A 200 -19.29 0.50 22.45
N GLY A 201 -20.08 -0.52 22.77
CA GLY A 201 -21.52 -0.36 22.96
C GLY A 201 -22.06 -1.61 23.64
N GLN A 202 -22.69 -1.41 24.79
CA GLN A 202 -23.60 -2.40 25.33
C GLN A 202 -24.87 -2.31 24.45
N GLU A 203 -25.24 -3.40 23.79
CA GLU A 203 -26.40 -3.57 22.90
C GLU A 203 -26.21 -3.33 21.39
N GLN A 204 -27.15 -3.88 20.59
CA GLN A 204 -27.03 -4.42 19.22
C GLN A 204 -26.74 -3.43 18.07
N GLY A 205 -26.75 -2.11 18.28
CA GLY A 205 -26.47 -1.09 17.24
C GLY A 205 -25.06 -1.09 16.56
N PRO A 206 -23.97 -1.53 17.22
CA PRO A 206 -22.61 -1.58 16.68
C PRO A 206 -22.37 -2.39 15.41
N ILE A 207 -23.08 -3.51 15.29
CA ILE A 207 -22.81 -4.52 14.26
C ILE A 207 -23.26 -4.02 12.90
N GLU A 208 -24.41 -3.34 12.83
CA GLU A 208 -24.98 -2.84 11.58
C GLU A 208 -24.10 -1.74 10.96
N VAL A 209 -23.47 -0.90 11.78
CA VAL A 209 -22.55 0.16 11.34
C VAL A 209 -21.23 -0.42 10.83
N ALA A 210 -20.65 -1.41 11.51
CA ALA A 210 -19.45 -2.11 11.05
C ALA A 210 -19.70 -2.88 9.74
N ILE A 211 -20.91 -3.45 9.58
CA ILE A 211 -21.35 -4.11 8.35
C ILE A 211 -21.50 -3.11 7.21
N LEU A 212 -22.12 -1.95 7.45
CA LEU A 212 -22.31 -0.91 6.44
C LEU A 212 -20.97 -0.30 5.99
N ALA A 213 -20.04 -0.08 6.93
CA ALA A 213 -18.70 0.43 6.64
C ALA A 213 -17.88 -0.58 5.80
N THR A 214 -17.95 -1.88 6.15
CA THR A 214 -17.31 -2.95 5.39
C THR A 214 -17.95 -3.13 4.01
N PHE A 215 -19.28 -3.02 3.92
CA PHE A 215 -20.06 -3.04 2.68
C PHE A 215 -19.66 -1.90 1.74
N LEU A 216 -19.55 -0.67 2.24
CA LEU A 216 -19.10 0.48 1.45
C LEU A 216 -17.64 0.31 1.00
N PHE A 217 -16.75 -0.15 1.88
CA PHE A 217 -15.35 -0.38 1.54
C PHE A 217 -15.17 -1.37 0.38
N TYR A 218 -15.87 -2.51 0.39
CA TYR A 218 -15.76 -3.51 -0.67
C TYR A 218 -16.57 -3.15 -1.93
N ARG A 219 -17.74 -2.52 -1.80
CA ARG A 219 -18.56 -2.07 -2.94
C ARG A 219 -17.77 -1.13 -3.86
N TYR A 220 -16.98 -0.22 -3.31
CA TYR A 220 -16.22 0.75 -4.10
C TYR A 220 -14.86 0.22 -4.61
N LYS A 221 -14.19 -0.64 -3.84
CA LYS A 221 -12.81 -1.07 -4.15
C LYS A 221 -12.70 -2.37 -4.95
N PHE A 222 -13.65 -3.29 -4.76
CA PHE A 222 -13.58 -4.65 -5.32
C PHE A 222 -14.43 -4.82 -6.58
N LEU A 223 -15.68 -4.30 -6.59
CA LEU A 223 -16.57 -4.42 -7.75
C LEU A 223 -16.10 -3.59 -8.96
N SER A 224 -15.36 -2.51 -8.71
CA SER A 224 -14.75 -1.69 -9.76
C SER A 224 -13.64 -2.42 -10.52
N ARG A 225 -13.04 -3.46 -9.92
CA ARG A 225 -11.94 -4.26 -10.48
C ARG A 225 -12.38 -5.58 -11.12
N LEU A 226 -13.67 -5.92 -11.05
CA LEU A 226 -14.18 -7.11 -11.74
C LEU A 226 -14.16 -6.85 -13.27
N PRO A 227 -13.75 -7.84 -14.09
CA PRO A 227 -13.76 -7.72 -15.54
C PRO A 227 -15.14 -7.35 -16.09
N GLU A 228 -15.19 -6.57 -17.16
CA GLU A 228 -16.43 -6.01 -17.69
C GLU A 228 -17.50 -7.07 -18.02
N TRP A 229 -17.09 -8.26 -18.49
CA TRP A 229 -17.99 -9.38 -18.79
C TRP A 229 -18.80 -9.86 -17.57
N THR A 230 -18.29 -9.65 -16.34
CA THR A 230 -19.01 -10.00 -15.11
C THR A 230 -20.25 -9.13 -14.89
N ARG A 231 -20.30 -7.94 -15.51
CA ARG A 231 -21.42 -7.00 -15.48
C ARG A 231 -22.42 -7.20 -16.62
N THR A 232 -22.06 -8.02 -17.62
CA THR A 232 -22.91 -8.27 -18.78
C THR A 232 -23.42 -9.72 -18.84
N SER A 233 -22.81 -10.63 -18.09
CA SER A 233 -23.23 -12.03 -18.02
C SER A 233 -24.46 -12.22 -17.11
N PRO A 234 -25.62 -12.66 -17.64
CA PRO A 234 -26.85 -12.82 -16.87
C PRO A 234 -26.78 -13.92 -15.80
N ASN A 235 -25.81 -14.83 -15.93
CA ASN A 235 -25.63 -15.98 -15.02
C ASN A 235 -24.43 -15.83 -14.08
N PHE A 236 -23.75 -14.67 -14.09
CA PHE A 236 -22.62 -14.45 -13.19
C PHE A 236 -23.08 -14.32 -11.74
N ARG A 237 -22.47 -15.13 -10.87
CA ARG A 237 -22.67 -15.10 -9.42
C ARG A 237 -21.31 -15.21 -8.74
N LEU A 238 -21.03 -14.28 -7.84
CA LEU A 238 -19.86 -14.34 -6.98
C LEU A 238 -20.31 -14.33 -5.52
N ASP A 239 -19.95 -15.38 -4.79
CA ASP A 239 -20.24 -15.51 -3.37
C ASP A 239 -19.02 -15.07 -2.57
N VAL A 240 -19.16 -13.98 -1.81
CA VAL A 240 -18.08 -13.42 -0.98
C VAL A 240 -18.36 -13.76 0.47
N TYR A 241 -17.41 -14.47 1.09
CA TYR A 241 -17.46 -14.84 2.50
C TYR A 241 -16.57 -13.87 3.28
N LEU A 242 -17.16 -13.09 4.18
CA LEU A 242 -16.42 -12.25 5.12
C LEU A 242 -16.51 -12.87 6.50
N ILE A 243 -15.34 -13.22 7.04
CA ILE A 243 -15.17 -13.65 8.42
C ILE A 243 -14.86 -12.40 9.23
N ILE A 244 -15.77 -12.03 10.13
CA ILE A 244 -15.56 -10.92 11.05
C ILE A 244 -15.38 -11.51 12.44
N GLU A 245 -14.14 -11.46 12.94
CA GLU A 245 -13.86 -11.78 14.34
C GLU A 245 -14.20 -10.58 15.21
N CYS A 246 -15.16 -10.76 16.13
CA CYS A 246 -15.53 -9.75 17.10
C CYS A 246 -15.08 -10.22 18.49
N ILE A 247 -14.24 -9.42 19.15
CA ILE A 247 -13.77 -9.69 20.51
C ILE A 247 -14.62 -8.85 21.47
N THR A 248 -15.49 -9.50 22.24
CA THR A 248 -16.30 -8.84 23.28
C THR A 248 -15.93 -9.42 24.64
N GLY A 249 -15.16 -8.70 25.45
CA GLY A 249 -14.68 -9.18 26.74
C GLY A 249 -13.84 -10.48 26.62
N SER A 250 -14.10 -11.47 27.48
CA SER A 250 -13.34 -12.74 27.52
C SER A 250 -13.77 -13.80 26.50
N ARG A 251 -14.65 -13.47 25.54
CA ARG A 251 -15.14 -14.41 24.52
C ARG A 251 -14.89 -13.86 23.11
N GLN A 252 -14.25 -14.68 22.27
CA GLN A 252 -14.11 -14.46 20.83
C GLN A 252 -15.37 -15.00 20.13
N LEU A 253 -16.08 -14.13 19.41
CA LEU A 253 -17.21 -14.51 18.56
C LEU A 253 -16.78 -14.42 17.09
N GLU A 254 -16.98 -15.48 16.32
CA GLU A 254 -16.86 -15.46 14.87
C GLU A 254 -18.25 -15.22 14.27
N ASN A 255 -18.42 -14.08 13.61
CA ASN A 255 -19.62 -13.82 12.82
C ASN A 255 -19.30 -14.03 11.34
N TYR A 256 -20.19 -14.75 10.66
CA TYR A 256 -20.07 -15.02 9.23
C TYR A 256 -21.12 -14.19 8.48
N ILE A 257 -20.67 -13.40 7.51
CA ILE A 257 -21.55 -12.67 6.60
C ILE A 257 -21.44 -13.30 5.22
N LEU A 258 -22.56 -13.85 4.75
CA LEU A 258 -22.69 -14.34 3.37
C LEU A 258 -23.27 -13.23 2.50
N MET A 259 -22.50 -12.78 1.52
CA MET A 259 -22.95 -11.80 0.52
C MET A 259 -22.96 -12.43 -0.86
N HIS A 260 -24.06 -12.23 -1.57
CA HIS A 260 -24.21 -12.65 -2.97
C HIS A 260 -24.07 -11.41 -3.87
N VAL A 261 -23.08 -11.44 -4.74
CA VAL A 261 -22.95 -10.47 -5.84
C VAL A 261 -23.63 -11.08 -7.06
N THR A 262 -24.65 -10.41 -7.59
CA THR A 262 -25.28 -10.77 -8.86
C THR A 262 -25.23 -9.60 -9.84
N ASN A 263 -25.60 -9.85 -11.09
CA ASN A 263 -25.64 -8.84 -12.15
C ASN A 263 -26.55 -7.63 -11.80
N GLY A 264 -27.53 -7.80 -10.90
CA GLY A 264 -28.43 -6.74 -10.42
C GLY A 264 -27.93 -5.97 -9.18
N GLY A 265 -26.69 -6.18 -8.74
CA GLY A 265 -26.09 -5.57 -7.55
C GLY A 265 -25.91 -6.54 -6.37
N LEU A 266 -25.36 -6.02 -5.27
CA LEU A 266 -25.09 -6.81 -4.07
C LEU A 266 -26.37 -6.98 -3.24
N ARG A 267 -26.72 -8.23 -2.88
CA ARG A 267 -27.77 -8.51 -1.91
C ARG A 267 -27.16 -9.23 -0.70
N VAL A 268 -27.38 -8.67 0.50
CA VAL A 268 -26.99 -9.27 1.78
C VAL A 268 -28.12 -10.19 2.22
N PHE A 269 -27.84 -11.47 2.46
CA PHE A 269 -28.90 -12.46 2.70
C PHE A 269 -28.97 -13.00 4.13
N LYS A 270 -27.87 -13.11 4.88
CA LYS A 270 -27.94 -13.67 6.25
C LYS A 270 -26.72 -13.36 7.12
N LEU A 271 -26.98 -12.96 8.36
CA LEU A 271 -26.00 -12.95 9.46
C LEU A 271 -26.04 -14.34 10.13
N LEU A 272 -24.95 -15.10 10.09
CA LEU A 272 -24.85 -16.37 10.81
C LEU A 272 -23.96 -16.17 12.05
N LYS A 273 -24.56 -16.31 13.23
CA LYS A 273 -23.88 -16.24 14.52
C LYS A 273 -23.44 -17.66 14.91
N ALA A 274 -22.13 -17.94 14.90
CA ALA A 274 -21.60 -19.20 15.40
C ALA A 274 -20.99 -18.98 16.79
N LEU A 275 -21.57 -19.60 17.82
CA LEU A 275 -20.89 -19.75 19.11
C LEU A 275 -19.92 -20.93 18.98
N ARG A 276 -18.65 -20.77 19.35
CA ARG A 276 -17.68 -21.87 19.40
C ARG A 276 -18.20 -22.97 20.33
N SER A 277 -18.79 -24.00 19.77
CA SER A 277 -18.67 -25.36 20.29
C SER A 277 -17.78 -26.13 19.31
N LYS A 278 -16.83 -26.88 19.86
CA LYS A 278 -15.75 -27.58 19.16
C LYS A 278 -16.30 -28.44 18.01
N GLU A 279 -16.23 -27.95 16.77
CA GLU A 279 -16.21 -28.79 15.57
C GLU A 279 -15.79 -27.92 14.37
N ARG A 280 -14.54 -28.07 13.91
CA ARG A 280 -14.11 -27.54 12.60
C ARG A 280 -14.88 -28.30 11.53
N ARG A 281 -15.93 -27.69 10.96
CA ARG A 281 -16.50 -28.15 9.69
C ARG A 281 -15.89 -27.33 8.56
N THR A 282 -14.93 -27.94 7.87
CA THR A 282 -14.43 -27.49 6.56
C THR A 282 -15.59 -27.44 5.58
N TYR A 283 -16.00 -26.25 5.15
CA TYR A 283 -16.80 -26.07 3.95
C TYR A 283 -15.88 -25.97 2.74
N GLY A 284 -15.28 -27.11 2.37
CA GLY A 284 -14.81 -27.32 1.01
C GLY A 284 -15.96 -27.91 0.20
N LYS A 285 -16.53 -27.14 -0.72
CA LYS A 285 -17.26 -27.74 -1.84
C LYS A 285 -16.44 -27.51 -3.11
N GLN A 286 -15.91 -28.62 -3.62
CA GLN A 286 -15.48 -28.78 -5.00
C GLN A 286 -16.61 -28.33 -5.92
N TYR A 287 -16.27 -27.56 -6.95
CA TYR A 287 -17.02 -27.60 -8.20
C TYR A 287 -16.06 -28.16 -9.26
N THR A 288 -16.32 -29.42 -9.59
CA THR A 288 -15.84 -30.13 -10.77
C THR A 288 -16.55 -29.62 -12.02
N GLN A 289 -15.75 -29.46 -13.09
CA GLN A 289 -16.03 -29.15 -14.50
C GLN A 289 -16.59 -27.76 -14.81
#